data_AF-A0A1G0WUC7-F1
#
_entry.id   AF-A0A1G0WUC7-F1
#
_cell.length_a   1.000
_cell.length_b   1.000
_cell.length_c   1.000
_cell.angle_alpha   90.00
_cell.angle_beta   90.00
_cell.angle_gamma   90.00
#
_symmetry.space_group_name_H-M   'P 1'
#
loop_
_entity.id
_entity.type
_entity.pdbx_description
1 polymer ?
#
loop_
_entity_poly.entity_id
_entity_poly.type
_entity_poly.pdbx_seq_one_letter_code
_entity_poly.pdbx_strand_id
1 'polypeptide(L)'
;MEQQNYTIVVIEDDPLVNSTVKEILSKKYSKVITYTDAQVAQDEFHLIGPDLVLLDIFLGHANGLDILEMLRKLGYTMPVIMMTAFSDIKMAVRAMKLGAEDFIVKPLDLEQLEVAVEKALDNYDLRRQVDLLSEKLREEQPNEILGNYEGMNKAIDTAKIIASADTTAILLGESGTGKELIARYIHDNSNKAKGPFVTINCGAIPRELAENELFGYERGAFTGATEKIRPGKFEQANRGTILLDEISELSMELQVKLLRVLQERSFYRLGGTKEISVDVRVIASSNQELEKLVEEGKFREDLFYRLNVARVFLPPLKERGADIMLMAKAFVKEFNKKFNKNVKGFSPDAIDIINNYQWKGNVRELRNVIERIILLESGDLITRESLSFLKTSPGQAGTPIKAAAELGEGQHYLQIAKNGVTMGNVVRDLIIQTLNITNGNQIKAAKLLGISRAKLRYRIEQLGINITGKNIT
;
A
#
# COMPACT_ATOMS: atom_id res chain seq x y z
N MET A 1 -30.71 21.46 -25.91
CA MET A 1 -29.74 20.98 -24.91
C MET A 1 -29.93 19.48 -24.82
N GLU A 2 -28.85 18.70 -24.80
CA GLU A 2 -28.94 17.26 -24.62
C GLU A 2 -29.56 16.99 -23.24
N GLN A 3 -30.66 16.25 -23.18
CA GLN A 3 -31.29 15.90 -21.90
C GLN A 3 -30.37 14.97 -21.12
N GLN A 4 -30.20 15.22 -19.83
CA GLN A 4 -29.42 14.37 -18.94
C GLN A 4 -30.15 13.04 -18.71
N ASN A 5 -29.39 11.94 -18.70
CA ASN A 5 -29.93 10.59 -18.61
C ASN A 5 -30.08 10.12 -17.14
N TYR A 6 -30.91 10.83 -16.37
CA TYR A 6 -31.30 10.42 -15.02
C TYR A 6 -32.77 10.00 -14.98
N THR A 7 -33.06 9.00 -14.15
CA THR A 7 -34.41 8.57 -13.83
C THR A 7 -34.87 9.27 -12.55
N ILE A 8 -35.73 10.27 -12.70
CA ILE A 8 -36.34 10.99 -11.57
C ILE A 8 -37.75 10.42 -11.33
N VAL A 9 -38.03 10.03 -10.08
CA VAL A 9 -39.37 9.61 -9.65
C VAL A 9 -40.01 10.69 -8.80
N VAL A 10 -41.24 11.08 -9.14
CA VAL A 10 -42.04 12.06 -8.40
C VAL A 10 -43.25 11.37 -7.81
N ILE A 11 -43.44 11.46 -6.50
CA ILE A 11 -44.57 10.88 -5.78
C ILE A 11 -45.30 12.04 -5.09
N GLU A 12 -46.48 12.38 -5.63
CA GLU A 12 -47.26 13.57 -5.28
C GLU A 12 -48.73 13.30 -5.60
N ASP A 13 -49.61 13.39 -4.60
CA ASP A 13 -51.04 13.05 -4.73
C ASP A 13 -51.85 14.12 -5.49
N ASP A 14 -51.44 15.39 -5.46
CA ASP A 14 -52.03 16.46 -6.26
C ASP A 14 -51.63 16.33 -7.75
N PRO A 15 -52.57 15.99 -8.66
CA PRO A 15 -52.27 15.81 -10.08
C PRO A 15 -51.75 17.08 -10.77
N LEU A 16 -52.11 18.26 -10.27
CA LEU A 16 -51.67 19.54 -10.83
C LEU A 16 -50.21 19.80 -10.48
N VAL A 17 -49.84 19.58 -9.22
CA VAL A 17 -48.43 19.71 -8.77
C VAL A 17 -47.57 18.67 -9.49
N ASN A 18 -48.04 17.42 -9.53
CA ASN A 18 -47.37 16.30 -10.16
C ASN A 18 -47.07 16.56 -11.66
N SER A 19 -48.08 17.03 -12.42
CA SER A 19 -47.91 17.38 -13.84
C SER A 19 -47.00 18.59 -14.07
N THR A 20 -47.07 19.61 -13.20
CA THR A 20 -46.21 20.79 -13.28
C THR A 20 -44.74 20.42 -13.07
N VAL A 21 -44.44 19.64 -12.03
CA VAL A 21 -43.09 19.14 -11.75
C VAL A 21 -42.57 18.30 -12.93
N LYS A 22 -43.42 17.43 -13.49
CA LYS A 22 -43.07 16.62 -14.66
C LYS A 22 -42.69 17.49 -15.85
N GLU A 23 -43.50 18.48 -16.20
CA GLU A 23 -43.26 19.35 -17.35
C GLU A 23 -41.91 20.09 -17.25
N ILE A 24 -41.60 20.59 -16.05
CA ILE A 24 -40.37 21.36 -15.80
C ILE A 24 -39.15 20.45 -15.89
N LEU A 25 -39.14 19.36 -15.13
CA LEU A 25 -37.99 18.45 -15.09
C LEU A 25 -37.76 17.76 -16.44
N SER A 26 -38.82 17.51 -17.22
CA SER A 26 -38.69 16.92 -18.56
C SER A 26 -37.98 17.83 -19.56
N LYS A 27 -37.78 19.13 -19.27
CA LYS A 27 -36.95 20.01 -20.11
C LYS A 27 -35.46 19.66 -20.01
N LYS A 28 -35.00 19.18 -18.85
CA LYS A 28 -33.58 18.91 -18.55
C LYS A 28 -33.26 17.42 -18.45
N TYR A 29 -34.22 16.59 -18.03
CA TYR A 29 -34.03 15.16 -17.77
C TYR A 29 -34.86 14.30 -18.73
N SER A 30 -34.27 13.23 -19.26
CA SER A 30 -34.90 12.38 -20.27
C SER A 30 -35.99 11.45 -19.71
N LYS A 31 -35.95 11.14 -18.40
CA LYS A 31 -36.84 10.15 -17.77
C LYS A 31 -37.38 10.65 -16.44
N VAL A 32 -38.56 11.29 -16.50
CA VAL A 32 -39.33 11.73 -15.32
C VAL A 32 -40.59 10.89 -15.19
N ILE A 33 -40.62 10.02 -14.19
CA ILE A 33 -41.73 9.12 -13.89
C ILE A 33 -42.50 9.68 -12.70
N THR A 34 -43.81 9.67 -12.77
CA THR A 34 -44.64 10.34 -11.78
C THR A 34 -45.79 9.46 -11.30
N TYR A 35 -46.05 9.51 -10.00
CA TYR A 35 -47.08 8.73 -9.32
C TYR A 35 -47.97 9.63 -8.47
N THR A 36 -49.28 9.47 -8.59
CA THR A 36 -50.27 10.08 -7.70
C THR A 36 -50.71 9.13 -6.59
N ASP A 37 -50.38 7.85 -6.71
CA ASP A 37 -50.64 6.82 -5.71
C ASP A 37 -49.31 6.29 -5.16
N ALA A 38 -49.12 6.44 -3.85
CA ALA A 38 -47.92 6.04 -3.15
C ALA A 38 -47.68 4.52 -3.16
N GLN A 39 -48.74 3.70 -3.22
CA GLN A 39 -48.63 2.24 -3.23
C GLN A 39 -48.08 1.75 -4.57
N VAL A 40 -48.62 2.29 -5.67
CA VAL A 40 -48.15 1.98 -7.03
C VAL A 40 -46.68 2.36 -7.19
N ALA A 41 -46.28 3.52 -6.65
CA ALA A 41 -44.89 3.96 -6.67
C ALA A 41 -43.95 2.98 -5.95
N GLN A 42 -44.38 2.41 -4.82
CA GLN A 42 -43.60 1.45 -4.04
C GLN A 42 -43.47 0.10 -4.74
N ASP A 43 -44.54 -0.40 -5.35
CA ASP A 43 -44.56 -1.68 -6.04
C ASP A 43 -43.63 -1.69 -7.27
N GLU A 44 -43.52 -0.54 -7.97
CA GLU A 44 -42.66 -0.40 -9.16
C GLU A 44 -41.24 0.08 -8.84
N PHE A 45 -40.97 0.51 -7.60
CA PHE A 45 -39.74 1.19 -7.22
C PHE A 45 -38.47 0.37 -7.52
N HIS A 46 -38.53 -0.95 -7.28
CA HIS A 46 -37.43 -1.89 -7.55
C HIS A 46 -37.15 -2.09 -9.04
N LEU A 47 -38.16 -1.94 -9.90
CA LEU A 47 -38.03 -2.14 -11.35
C LEU A 47 -37.42 -0.92 -12.05
N ILE A 48 -37.65 0.27 -11.49
CA ILE A 48 -37.28 1.54 -12.11
C ILE A 48 -35.81 1.89 -11.87
N GLY A 49 -35.32 1.62 -10.65
CA GLY A 49 -33.98 2.02 -10.20
C GLY A 49 -33.76 3.54 -10.29
N PRO A 50 -34.48 4.37 -9.51
CA PRO A 50 -34.42 5.81 -9.66
C PRO A 50 -33.10 6.40 -9.14
N ASP A 51 -32.63 7.44 -9.83
CA ASP A 51 -31.44 8.22 -9.47
C ASP A 51 -31.78 9.34 -8.48
N LEU A 52 -33.04 9.79 -8.45
CA LEU A 52 -33.55 10.76 -7.49
C LEU A 52 -35.05 10.59 -7.26
N VAL A 53 -35.51 10.84 -6.03
CA VAL A 53 -36.93 10.83 -5.67
C VAL A 53 -37.37 12.19 -5.16
N LEU A 54 -38.43 12.73 -5.74
CA LEU A 54 -39.21 13.83 -5.17
C LEU A 54 -40.43 13.23 -4.46
N LEU A 55 -40.55 13.46 -3.17
CA LEU A 55 -41.53 12.77 -2.33
C LEU A 55 -42.32 13.77 -1.50
N ASP A 56 -43.63 13.86 -1.74
CA ASP A 56 -44.48 14.66 -0.86
C ASP A 56 -44.62 14.03 0.53
N ILE A 57 -44.68 14.87 1.56
CA ILE A 57 -44.89 14.41 2.94
C ILE A 57 -46.31 13.87 3.13
N PHE A 58 -47.30 14.48 2.49
CA PHE A 58 -48.71 14.14 2.67
C PHE A 58 -49.29 13.56 1.38
N LEU A 59 -49.44 12.24 1.31
CA LEU A 59 -49.90 11.54 0.10
C LEU A 59 -51.30 10.96 0.31
N GLY A 60 -52.28 11.83 0.56
CA GLY A 60 -53.65 11.44 0.93
C GLY A 60 -53.70 10.53 2.16
N HIS A 61 -53.77 9.21 1.94
CA HIS A 61 -53.83 8.18 2.99
C HIS A 61 -52.44 7.69 3.45
N ALA A 62 -51.36 8.06 2.77
CA ALA A 62 -49.99 7.66 3.08
C ALA A 62 -49.13 8.85 3.54
N ASN A 63 -48.04 8.56 4.26
CA ASN A 63 -47.08 9.55 4.74
C ASN A 63 -45.72 9.34 4.07
N GLY A 64 -45.20 10.36 3.39
CA GLY A 64 -43.91 10.30 2.71
C GLY A 64 -42.73 10.02 3.64
N LEU A 65 -42.81 10.37 4.93
CA LEU A 65 -41.75 10.02 5.88
C LEU A 65 -41.63 8.52 6.09
N ASP A 66 -42.74 7.80 6.09
CA ASP A 66 -42.74 6.34 6.29
C ASP A 66 -42.13 5.64 5.06
N ILE A 67 -42.39 6.18 3.87
CA ILE A 67 -41.80 5.73 2.61
C ILE A 67 -40.29 5.99 2.61
N LEU A 68 -39.83 7.19 3.01
CA LEU A 68 -38.41 7.49 3.15
C LEU A 68 -37.72 6.53 4.12
N GLU A 69 -38.32 6.27 5.29
CA GLU A 69 -37.77 5.33 6.27
C GLU A 69 -37.68 3.91 5.71
N MET A 70 -38.71 3.46 4.98
CA MET A 70 -38.71 2.17 4.29
C MET A 70 -37.58 2.08 3.25
N LEU A 71 -37.43 3.09 2.40
CA LEU A 71 -36.38 3.12 1.37
C LEU A 71 -34.99 2.98 2.00
N ARG A 72 -34.73 3.71 3.09
CA ARG A 72 -33.45 3.61 3.82
C ARG A 72 -33.26 2.24 4.48
N LYS A 73 -34.31 1.63 5.04
CA LYS A 73 -34.27 0.27 5.60
C LYS A 73 -33.98 -0.80 4.54
N LEU A 74 -34.46 -0.61 3.31
CA LEU A 74 -34.19 -1.49 2.17
C LEU A 74 -32.80 -1.28 1.55
N GLY A 75 -32.02 -0.33 2.07
CA GLY A 75 -30.64 -0.09 1.64
C GLY A 75 -30.51 0.86 0.44
N TYR A 76 -31.57 1.57 0.07
CA TYR A 76 -31.51 2.54 -1.02
C TYR A 76 -30.75 3.81 -0.62
N THR A 77 -29.80 4.22 -1.47
CA THR A 77 -28.87 5.33 -1.23
C THR A 77 -29.11 6.55 -2.11
N MET A 78 -30.06 6.50 -3.05
CA MET A 78 -30.36 7.65 -3.90
C MET A 78 -30.85 8.85 -3.08
N PRO A 79 -30.60 10.08 -3.53
CA PRO A 79 -31.13 11.28 -2.92
C PRO A 79 -32.66 11.28 -2.95
N VAL A 80 -33.26 11.65 -1.82
CA VAL A 80 -34.70 11.89 -1.68
C VAL A 80 -34.90 13.33 -1.24
N ILE A 81 -35.60 14.12 -2.04
CA ILE A 81 -35.97 15.50 -1.71
C ILE A 81 -37.45 15.50 -1.31
N MET A 82 -37.74 16.00 -0.12
CA MET A 82 -39.12 16.06 0.38
C MET A 82 -39.85 17.30 -0.14
N MET A 83 -41.12 17.17 -0.48
CA MET A 83 -42.01 18.30 -0.72
C MET A 83 -42.92 18.48 0.49
N THR A 84 -43.12 19.73 0.94
CA THR A 84 -43.86 20.01 2.18
C THR A 84 -44.63 21.31 2.12
N ALA A 85 -45.73 21.44 2.85
CA ALA A 85 -46.38 22.74 3.08
C ALA A 85 -45.59 23.61 4.08
N PHE A 86 -45.80 24.94 4.02
CA PHE A 86 -45.11 25.92 4.86
C PHE A 86 -45.32 25.71 6.38
N SER A 87 -46.44 25.10 6.79
CA SER A 87 -46.79 24.81 8.18
C SER A 87 -45.91 23.75 8.85
N ASP A 88 -45.11 22.99 8.09
CA ASP A 88 -44.61 21.68 8.53
C ASP A 88 -43.08 21.61 8.68
N ILE A 89 -42.45 22.73 9.07
CA ILE A 89 -41.00 22.81 9.29
C ILE A 89 -40.48 21.70 10.25
N LYS A 90 -41.26 21.31 11.26
CA LYS A 90 -40.90 20.21 12.16
C LYS A 90 -40.77 18.86 11.44
N MET A 91 -41.61 18.62 10.42
CA MET A 91 -41.60 17.41 9.62
C MET A 91 -40.42 17.41 8.64
N ALA A 92 -40.10 18.57 8.04
CA ALA A 92 -38.90 18.72 7.22
C ALA A 92 -37.62 18.38 8.02
N VAL A 93 -37.49 18.89 9.25
CA VAL A 93 -36.36 18.54 10.14
C VAL A 93 -36.33 17.04 10.46
N ARG A 94 -37.49 16.40 10.64
CA ARG A 94 -37.58 14.95 10.84
C ARG A 94 -37.14 14.18 9.60
N ALA A 95 -37.51 14.62 8.39
CA ALA A 95 -37.08 14.00 7.15
C ALA A 95 -35.56 14.03 6.98
N MET A 96 -34.91 15.16 7.28
CA MET A 96 -33.45 15.26 7.24
C MET A 96 -32.79 14.26 8.21
N LYS A 97 -33.36 14.07 9.40
CA LYS A 97 -32.88 13.05 10.36
C LYS A 97 -33.07 11.61 9.86
N LEU A 98 -34.09 11.36 9.05
CA LEU A 98 -34.34 10.07 8.41
C LEU A 98 -33.51 9.87 7.13
N GLY A 99 -32.71 10.87 6.72
CA GLY A 99 -31.80 10.77 5.58
C GLY A 99 -32.38 11.29 4.26
N ALA A 100 -33.32 12.24 4.29
CA ALA A 100 -33.61 13.08 3.13
C ALA A 100 -32.38 13.95 2.80
N GLU A 101 -32.15 14.23 1.51
CA GLU A 101 -31.04 15.06 1.05
C GLU A 101 -31.38 16.56 1.15
N ASP A 102 -32.63 16.92 0.88
CA ASP A 102 -33.15 18.28 1.01
C ASP A 102 -34.69 18.29 1.15
N PHE A 103 -35.29 19.48 1.31
CA PHE A 103 -36.74 19.67 1.20
C PHE A 103 -37.10 20.96 0.48
N ILE A 104 -38.27 20.96 -0.16
CA ILE A 104 -38.83 22.10 -0.89
C ILE A 104 -40.21 22.42 -0.33
N VAL A 105 -40.46 23.70 -0.10
CA VAL A 105 -41.73 24.19 0.44
C VAL A 105 -42.71 24.51 -0.70
N LYS A 106 -43.94 24.03 -0.58
CA LYS A 106 -45.08 24.37 -1.45
C LYS A 106 -45.66 25.73 -1.03
N PRO A 107 -46.05 26.61 -1.98
CA PRO A 107 -46.04 26.43 -3.44
C PRO A 107 -44.61 26.38 -4.00
N LEU A 108 -44.38 25.46 -4.94
CA LEU A 108 -43.04 25.16 -5.46
C LEU A 108 -42.46 26.36 -6.21
N ASP A 109 -41.30 26.82 -5.79
CA ASP A 109 -40.44 27.69 -6.60
C ASP A 109 -39.68 26.82 -7.60
N LEU A 110 -39.89 27.09 -8.89
CA LEU A 110 -39.37 26.25 -9.98
C LEU A 110 -37.84 26.36 -10.10
N GLU A 111 -37.28 27.55 -9.86
CA GLU A 111 -35.82 27.73 -9.88
C GLU A 111 -35.19 26.98 -8.69
N GLN A 112 -35.83 27.05 -7.52
CA GLN A 112 -35.36 26.32 -6.34
C GLN A 112 -35.39 24.80 -6.55
N LEU A 113 -36.45 24.29 -7.19
CA LEU A 113 -36.59 22.88 -7.51
C LEU A 113 -35.48 22.39 -8.44
N GLU A 114 -35.21 23.11 -9.54
CA GLU A 114 -34.15 22.74 -10.47
C GLU A 114 -32.78 22.73 -9.81
N VAL A 115 -32.47 23.75 -8.99
CA VAL A 115 -31.20 23.84 -8.25
C VAL A 115 -31.05 22.72 -7.22
N ALA A 116 -32.12 22.36 -6.51
CA ALA A 116 -32.09 21.30 -5.51
C ALA A 116 -31.87 19.92 -6.16
N VAL A 117 -32.58 19.64 -7.26
CA VAL A 117 -32.43 18.40 -8.04
C VAL A 117 -31.02 18.28 -8.63
N GLU A 118 -30.50 19.34 -9.23
CA GLU A 118 -29.14 19.35 -9.81
C GLU A 118 -28.07 19.07 -8.75
N LYS A 119 -28.09 19.80 -7.63
CA LYS A 119 -27.12 19.58 -6.54
C LYS A 119 -27.20 18.17 -5.95
N ALA A 120 -28.40 17.62 -5.82
CA ALA A 120 -28.60 16.28 -5.28
C ALA A 120 -28.03 15.22 -6.22
N LEU A 121 -28.24 15.34 -7.53
CA LEU A 121 -27.68 14.44 -8.54
C LEU A 121 -26.15 14.55 -8.63
N ASP A 122 -25.59 15.77 -8.65
CA ASP A 122 -24.14 15.99 -8.67
C ASP A 122 -23.45 15.32 -7.45
N ASN A 123 -24.02 15.51 -6.26
CA ASN A 123 -23.51 14.88 -5.05
C ASN A 123 -23.63 13.34 -5.09
N TYR A 124 -24.71 12.82 -5.65
CA TYR A 124 -24.92 11.39 -5.81
C TYR A 124 -23.90 10.76 -6.76
N ASP A 125 -23.65 11.40 -7.90
CA ASP A 125 -22.64 10.93 -8.85
C ASP A 125 -21.23 10.99 -8.29
N LEU A 126 -20.91 12.06 -7.54
CA LEU A 126 -19.61 12.16 -6.87
C LEU A 126 -19.42 11.03 -5.85
N ARG A 127 -20.45 10.73 -5.04
CA ARG A 127 -20.43 9.60 -4.10
C ARG A 127 -20.24 8.28 -4.83
N ARG A 128 -21.01 8.02 -5.89
CA ARG A 128 -20.92 6.80 -6.70
C ARG A 128 -19.55 6.65 -7.36
N GLN A 129 -18.98 7.74 -7.86
CA GLN A 129 -17.65 7.73 -8.47
C GLN A 129 -16.57 7.40 -7.43
N VAL A 130 -16.68 7.95 -6.22
CA VAL A 130 -15.80 7.60 -5.09
C VAL A 130 -15.95 6.13 -4.72
N ASP A 131 -17.16 5.59 -4.66
CA ASP A 131 -17.40 4.18 -4.35
C ASP A 131 -16.80 3.27 -5.42
N LEU A 132 -17.05 3.55 -6.71
CA LEU A 132 -16.48 2.80 -7.84
C LEU A 132 -14.95 2.86 -7.88
N LEU A 133 -14.36 4.03 -7.62
CA LEU A 133 -12.91 4.18 -7.54
C LEU A 133 -12.34 3.42 -6.34
N SER A 134 -13.04 3.45 -5.20
CA SER A 134 -12.64 2.72 -4.00
C SER A 134 -12.73 1.20 -4.19
N GLU A 135 -13.75 0.72 -4.89
CA GLU A 135 -13.89 -0.69 -5.27
C GLU A 135 -12.78 -1.11 -6.24
N LYS A 136 -12.51 -0.34 -7.29
CA LYS A 136 -11.38 -0.62 -8.20
C LYS A 136 -10.04 -0.63 -7.47
N LEU A 137 -9.82 0.30 -6.54
CA LEU A 137 -8.59 0.33 -5.74
C LEU A 137 -8.46 -0.93 -4.86
N ARG A 138 -9.57 -1.43 -4.31
CA ARG A 138 -9.63 -2.68 -3.54
C ARG A 138 -9.40 -3.92 -4.41
N GLU A 139 -9.88 -3.92 -5.66
CA GLU A 139 -9.64 -5.02 -6.60
C GLU A 139 -8.19 -5.07 -7.11
N GLU A 140 -7.55 -3.91 -7.30
CA GLU A 140 -6.18 -3.81 -7.78
C GLU A 140 -5.12 -4.05 -6.69
N GLN A 141 -5.48 -3.89 -5.41
CA GLN A 141 -4.63 -4.21 -4.27
C GLN A 141 -5.27 -5.32 -3.43
N PRO A 142 -4.95 -6.60 -3.67
CA PRO A 142 -5.38 -7.65 -2.76
C PRO A 142 -4.78 -7.36 -1.37
N ASN A 143 -5.62 -6.93 -0.43
CA ASN A 143 -5.31 -6.75 0.99
C ASN A 143 -5.03 -8.09 1.70
N GLU A 144 -4.85 -9.18 0.94
CA GLU A 144 -4.65 -10.51 1.49
C GLU A 144 -3.22 -10.64 2.01
N ILE A 145 -3.10 -10.68 3.33
CA ILE A 145 -1.82 -10.97 3.99
C ILE A 145 -1.54 -12.46 3.78
N LEU A 146 -0.63 -12.75 2.86
CA LEU A 146 -0.22 -14.12 2.55
C LEU A 146 0.85 -14.62 3.53
N GLY A 147 0.65 -15.83 4.03
CA GLY A 147 1.63 -16.56 4.84
C GLY A 147 1.02 -17.31 6.01
N ASN A 148 1.61 -18.45 6.34
CA ASN A 148 1.23 -19.29 7.47
C ASN A 148 2.33 -19.36 8.54
N TYR A 149 3.43 -18.61 8.36
CA TYR A 149 4.52 -18.57 9.33
C TYR A 149 4.00 -18.10 10.70
N GLU A 150 4.40 -18.80 11.77
CA GLU A 150 3.91 -18.56 13.13
C GLU A 150 4.14 -17.11 13.58
N GLY A 151 5.30 -16.53 13.24
CA GLY A 151 5.59 -15.13 13.55
C GLY A 151 4.66 -14.15 12.84
N MET A 152 4.18 -14.49 11.63
CA MET A 152 3.21 -13.67 10.91
C MET A 152 1.79 -13.82 11.49
N ASN A 153 1.41 -15.04 11.88
CA ASN A 153 0.12 -15.28 12.56
C ASN A 153 0.04 -14.48 13.87
N LYS A 154 1.11 -14.48 14.68
CA LYS A 154 1.21 -13.65 15.89
C LYS A 154 1.06 -12.15 15.57
N ALA A 155 1.68 -11.69 14.49
CA ALA A 155 1.56 -10.29 14.05
C ALA A 155 0.11 -9.94 13.67
N ILE A 156 -0.56 -10.81 12.92
CA ILE A 156 -1.97 -10.65 12.53
C ILE A 156 -2.89 -10.67 13.75
N ASP A 157 -2.69 -11.59 14.68
CA ASP A 157 -3.52 -11.69 15.88
C ASP A 157 -3.35 -10.46 16.79
N THR A 158 -2.12 -9.95 16.90
CA THR A 158 -1.87 -8.68 17.59
C THR A 158 -2.55 -7.52 16.84
N ALA A 159 -2.48 -7.50 15.51
CA ALA A 159 -3.14 -6.49 14.69
C ALA A 159 -4.67 -6.50 14.85
N LYS A 160 -5.31 -7.67 15.00
CA LYS A 160 -6.75 -7.79 15.30
C LYS A 160 -7.11 -7.13 16.63
N ILE A 161 -6.33 -7.41 17.69
CA ILE A 161 -6.54 -6.80 19.01
C ILE A 161 -6.39 -5.28 18.89
N ILE A 162 -5.33 -4.82 18.24
CA ILE A 162 -5.08 -3.40 18.00
C ILE A 162 -6.25 -2.76 17.24
N ALA A 163 -6.76 -3.38 16.17
CA ALA A 163 -7.86 -2.85 15.36
C ALA A 163 -9.08 -2.46 16.21
N SER A 164 -9.41 -3.28 17.21
CA SER A 164 -10.55 -3.05 18.13
C SER A 164 -10.33 -1.97 19.19
N ALA A 165 -9.09 -1.63 19.55
CA ALA A 165 -8.76 -0.86 20.77
C ALA A 165 -8.53 0.66 20.57
N ASP A 166 -8.79 1.21 19.37
CA ASP A 166 -8.54 2.64 18.99
C ASP A 166 -7.30 3.28 19.66
N THR A 167 -6.17 2.57 19.60
CA THR A 167 -4.90 2.95 20.24
C THR A 167 -3.81 3.19 19.19
N THR A 168 -2.76 3.91 19.61
CA THR A 168 -1.50 4.02 18.87
C THR A 168 -0.79 2.68 18.81
N ALA A 169 -0.08 2.44 17.71
CA ALA A 169 0.69 1.21 17.51
C ALA A 169 1.98 1.48 16.74
N ILE A 170 3.01 0.67 17.04
CA ILE A 170 4.28 0.65 16.31
C ILE A 170 4.40 -0.68 15.55
N LEU A 171 4.66 -0.58 14.25
CA LEU A 171 4.98 -1.69 13.37
C LEU A 171 6.48 -1.71 13.12
N LEU A 172 7.14 -2.80 13.53
CA LEU A 172 8.58 -2.98 13.35
C LEU A 172 8.88 -4.11 12.39
N GLY A 173 9.95 -3.96 11.64
CA GLY A 173 10.48 -5.00 10.76
C GLY A 173 11.29 -4.39 9.62
N GLU A 174 12.09 -5.21 8.95
CA GLU A 174 12.93 -4.75 7.83
C GLU A 174 12.11 -4.08 6.70
N SER A 175 12.78 -3.35 5.80
CA SER A 175 12.08 -2.75 4.66
C SER A 175 11.49 -3.83 3.76
N GLY A 176 10.24 -3.65 3.33
CA GLY A 176 9.55 -4.58 2.44
C GLY A 176 8.96 -5.83 3.11
N THR A 177 8.86 -5.90 4.45
CA THR A 177 8.20 -7.03 5.16
C THR A 177 6.68 -7.00 5.15
N GLY A 178 6.06 -5.88 4.74
CA GLY A 178 4.60 -5.73 4.69
C GLY A 178 3.99 -4.84 5.78
N LYS A 179 4.77 -3.94 6.41
CA LYS A 179 4.28 -3.04 7.48
C LYS A 179 3.06 -2.21 7.05
N GLU A 180 3.07 -1.67 5.84
CA GLU A 180 1.93 -0.90 5.31
C GLU A 180 0.66 -1.76 5.14
N LEU A 181 0.80 -3.03 4.73
CA LEU A 181 -0.33 -3.96 4.64
C LEU A 181 -0.94 -4.25 6.01
N ILE A 182 -0.11 -4.44 7.05
CA ILE A 182 -0.58 -4.61 8.43
C ILE A 182 -1.27 -3.34 8.94
N ALA A 183 -0.72 -2.15 8.64
CA ALA A 183 -1.35 -0.88 9.02
C ALA A 183 -2.74 -0.72 8.36
N ARG A 184 -2.85 -1.05 7.07
CA ARG A 184 -4.11 -1.03 6.33
C ARG A 184 -5.10 -2.05 6.90
N TYR A 185 -4.64 -3.26 7.21
CA TYR A 185 -5.46 -4.28 7.87
C TYR A 185 -6.03 -3.79 9.21
N ILE A 186 -5.21 -3.13 10.04
CA ILE A 186 -5.65 -2.54 11.30
C ILE A 186 -6.74 -1.49 11.06
N HIS A 187 -6.56 -0.62 10.05
CA HIS A 187 -7.54 0.40 9.70
C HIS A 187 -8.86 -0.21 9.23
N ASP A 188 -8.81 -1.10 8.25
CA ASP A 188 -9.99 -1.74 7.62
C ASP A 188 -10.84 -2.53 8.63
N ASN A 189 -10.23 -3.03 9.70
CA ASN A 189 -10.90 -3.80 10.76
C ASN A 189 -11.17 -2.97 12.04
N SER A 190 -11.07 -1.65 11.98
CA SER A 190 -11.29 -0.76 13.13
C SER A 190 -12.61 0.00 13.08
N ASN A 191 -12.97 0.65 14.19
CA ASN A 191 -14.11 1.58 14.26
C ASN A 191 -13.96 2.79 13.33
N LYS A 192 -12.74 3.05 12.81
CA LYS A 192 -12.44 4.16 11.89
C LYS A 192 -12.30 3.70 10.42
N ALA A 193 -12.70 2.48 10.07
CA ALA A 193 -12.59 1.91 8.72
C ALA A 193 -13.36 2.67 7.63
N LYS A 194 -14.39 3.44 8.00
CA LYS A 194 -15.12 4.33 7.07
C LYS A 194 -14.41 5.69 6.85
N GLY A 195 -13.45 6.02 7.70
CA GLY A 195 -12.65 7.23 7.61
C GLY A 195 -11.47 7.08 6.66
N PRO A 196 -10.72 8.15 6.39
CA PRO A 196 -9.57 8.12 5.51
C PRO A 196 -8.41 7.29 6.10
N PHE A 197 -7.72 6.53 5.25
CA PHE A 197 -6.40 5.93 5.56
C PHE A 197 -5.32 6.73 4.84
N VAL A 198 -4.62 7.58 5.58
CA VAL A 198 -3.58 8.47 5.05
C VAL A 198 -2.22 7.90 5.37
N THR A 199 -1.36 7.74 4.37
CA THR A 199 0.03 7.32 4.56
C THR A 199 0.98 8.49 4.29
N ILE A 200 2.05 8.55 5.08
CA ILE A 200 3.16 9.48 4.87
C ILE A 200 4.47 8.76 5.17
N ASN A 201 5.37 8.71 4.20
CA ASN A 201 6.72 8.22 4.41
C ASN A 201 7.61 9.39 4.85
N CYS A 202 8.08 9.35 6.09
CA CYS A 202 8.87 10.40 6.72
C CYS A 202 10.29 10.51 6.14
N GLY A 203 10.83 9.45 5.53
CA GLY A 203 12.14 9.44 4.88
C GLY A 203 12.13 9.97 3.43
N ALA A 204 10.99 9.89 2.75
CA ALA A 204 10.85 10.29 1.34
C ALA A 204 10.62 11.81 1.16
N ILE A 205 10.21 12.51 2.22
CA ILE A 205 9.90 13.94 2.15
C ILE A 205 11.15 14.76 2.52
N PRO A 206 11.51 15.77 1.72
CA PRO A 206 12.58 16.70 2.10
C PRO A 206 12.31 17.29 3.49
N ARG A 207 13.33 17.32 4.35
CA ARG A 207 13.18 17.76 5.76
C ARG A 207 12.51 19.12 5.91
N GLU A 208 12.81 20.04 4.98
CA GLU A 208 12.25 21.40 4.95
C GLU A 208 10.74 21.44 4.64
N LEU A 209 10.21 20.41 3.98
CA LEU A 209 8.80 20.31 3.60
C LEU A 209 8.01 19.36 4.50
N ALA A 210 8.67 18.54 5.32
CA ALA A 210 8.02 17.55 6.15
C ALA A 210 7.02 18.16 7.14
N GLU A 211 7.31 19.33 7.69
CA GLU A 211 6.37 20.05 8.56
C GLU A 211 5.11 20.47 7.81
N ASN A 212 5.29 21.06 6.62
CA ASN A 212 4.20 21.53 5.76
C ASN A 212 3.30 20.38 5.30
N GLU A 213 3.89 19.23 4.98
CA GLU A 213 3.11 18.05 4.59
C GLU A 213 2.34 17.49 5.78
N LEU A 214 2.93 17.39 6.97
CA LEU A 214 2.26 16.84 8.16
C LEU A 214 1.13 17.74 8.67
N PHE A 215 1.42 19.04 8.86
CA PHE A 215 0.55 19.97 9.58
C PHE A 215 -0.11 21.02 8.69
N GLY A 216 0.28 21.14 7.42
CA GLY A 216 -0.28 22.15 6.52
C GLY A 216 0.23 23.55 6.78
N TYR A 217 -0.13 24.48 5.91
CA TYR A 217 0.33 25.87 6.00
C TYR A 217 -0.75 26.87 5.59
N GLU A 218 -0.58 28.11 6.03
CA GLU A 218 -1.35 29.26 5.57
C GLU A 218 -0.48 30.20 4.73
N ARG A 219 -1.12 31.06 3.93
CA ARG A 219 -0.41 31.99 3.04
C ARG A 219 0.61 32.83 3.81
N GLY A 220 1.85 32.86 3.30
CA GLY A 220 2.94 33.63 3.90
C GLY A 220 3.75 32.88 4.96
N ALA A 221 3.49 31.59 5.19
CA ALA A 221 4.28 30.76 6.12
C ALA A 221 5.74 30.58 5.69
N PHE A 222 6.03 30.53 4.38
CA PHE A 222 7.37 30.43 3.82
C PHE A 222 7.41 30.99 2.38
N THR A 223 8.61 31.15 1.83
CA THR A 223 8.82 31.59 0.44
C THR A 223 8.26 30.55 -0.54
N GLY A 224 7.15 30.87 -1.20
CA GLY A 224 6.44 29.94 -2.10
C GLY A 224 5.06 29.48 -1.61
N ALA A 225 4.64 29.87 -0.40
CA ALA A 225 3.29 29.63 0.12
C ALA A 225 2.25 30.54 -0.56
N THR A 226 1.89 30.21 -1.81
CA THR A 226 0.95 30.98 -2.65
C THR A 226 -0.51 30.66 -2.34
N GLU A 227 -0.80 29.43 -1.92
CA GLU A 227 -2.14 28.99 -1.55
C GLU A 227 -2.61 29.69 -0.26
N LYS A 228 -3.91 30.01 -0.19
CA LYS A 228 -4.50 30.67 0.99
C LYS A 228 -4.37 29.78 2.23
N ILE A 229 -4.71 28.51 2.09
CA ILE A 229 -4.64 27.45 3.10
C ILE A 229 -4.38 26.14 2.36
N ARG A 230 -3.39 25.37 2.81
CA ARG A 230 -3.17 23.99 2.36
C ARG A 230 -3.27 23.03 3.56
N PRO A 231 -4.21 22.07 3.56
CA PRO A 231 -4.38 21.15 4.68
C PRO A 231 -3.27 20.11 4.76
N GLY A 232 -2.78 19.86 5.97
CA GLY A 232 -1.78 18.82 6.24
C GLY A 232 -2.35 17.40 6.27
N LYS A 233 -1.46 16.41 6.34
CA LYS A 233 -1.84 14.99 6.42
C LYS A 233 -2.67 14.66 7.66
N PHE A 234 -2.42 15.32 8.80
CA PHE A 234 -3.25 15.14 9.99
C PHE A 234 -4.70 15.61 9.79
N GLU A 235 -4.92 16.70 9.06
CA GLU A 235 -6.27 17.15 8.71
C GLU A 235 -6.94 16.20 7.73
N GLN A 236 -6.19 15.75 6.72
CA GLN A 236 -6.66 14.77 5.73
C GLN A 236 -7.02 13.43 6.37
N ALA A 237 -6.37 13.07 7.48
CA ALA A 237 -6.61 11.82 8.21
C ALA A 237 -7.72 11.92 9.26
N ASN A 238 -8.36 13.09 9.42
CA ASN A 238 -9.34 13.32 10.49
C ASN A 238 -10.49 12.29 10.43
N ARG A 239 -10.89 11.76 11.60
CA ARG A 239 -11.84 10.65 11.77
C ARG A 239 -11.40 9.32 11.15
N GLY A 240 -10.14 9.22 10.74
CA GLY A 240 -9.53 8.06 10.11
C GLY A 240 -8.25 7.61 10.79
N THR A 241 -7.31 7.11 10.00
CA THR A 241 -6.02 6.60 10.46
C THR A 241 -4.89 7.22 9.65
N ILE A 242 -3.81 7.62 10.33
CA ILE A 242 -2.56 8.03 9.69
C ILE A 242 -1.48 6.98 9.95
N LEU A 243 -0.82 6.53 8.89
CA LEU A 243 0.41 5.75 8.95
C LEU A 243 1.61 6.68 8.77
N LEU A 244 2.42 6.79 9.82
CA LEU A 244 3.72 7.44 9.79
C LEU A 244 4.79 6.38 9.48
N ASP A 245 5.09 6.23 8.20
CA ASP A 245 6.08 5.25 7.72
C ASP A 245 7.51 5.79 7.87
N GLU A 246 8.41 4.91 8.32
CA GLU A 246 9.80 5.26 8.64
C GLU A 246 9.93 6.42 9.65
N ILE A 247 9.17 6.36 10.76
CA ILE A 247 9.11 7.39 11.81
C ILE A 247 10.49 7.78 12.38
N SER A 248 11.45 6.85 12.34
CA SER A 248 12.83 7.06 12.76
C SER A 248 13.56 8.15 11.97
N GLU A 249 13.08 8.51 10.78
CA GLU A 249 13.69 9.54 9.93
C GLU A 249 13.24 10.98 10.28
N LEU A 250 12.26 11.13 11.19
CA LEU A 250 11.80 12.46 11.62
C LEU A 250 12.88 13.23 12.37
N SER A 251 13.00 14.53 12.07
CA SER A 251 13.85 15.45 12.83
C SER A 251 13.36 15.60 14.28
N MET A 252 14.28 15.91 15.20
CA MET A 252 13.95 16.13 16.61
C MET A 252 12.89 17.23 16.82
N GLU A 253 12.88 18.26 15.97
CA GLU A 253 11.87 19.32 16.02
C GLU A 253 10.46 18.79 15.66
N LEU A 254 10.35 17.98 14.60
CA LEU A 254 9.09 17.38 14.20
C LEU A 254 8.59 16.37 15.23
N GLN A 255 9.49 15.65 15.90
CA GLN A 255 9.15 14.75 16.99
C GLN A 255 8.45 15.50 18.15
N VAL A 256 8.88 16.72 18.47
CA VAL A 256 8.21 17.57 19.50
C VAL A 256 6.80 17.95 19.06
N LYS A 257 6.63 18.39 17.82
CA LYS A 257 5.31 18.78 17.28
C LYS A 257 4.37 17.58 17.21
N LEU A 258 4.87 16.43 16.77
CA LEU A 258 4.12 15.18 16.73
C LEU A 258 3.66 14.74 18.13
N LEU A 259 4.53 14.84 19.14
CA LEU A 259 4.16 14.53 20.52
C LEU A 259 2.98 15.38 20.99
N ARG A 260 2.99 16.69 20.71
CA ARG A 260 1.87 17.59 21.04
C ARG A 260 0.57 17.14 20.39
N VAL A 261 0.60 16.80 19.10
CA VAL A 261 -0.61 16.31 18.39
C VAL A 261 -1.15 15.02 19.01
N LEU A 262 -0.26 14.10 19.41
CA LEU A 262 -0.65 12.86 20.08
C LEU A 262 -1.24 13.08 21.48
N GLN A 263 -0.86 14.15 22.16
CA GLN A 263 -1.31 14.48 23.52
C GLN A 263 -2.59 15.32 23.51
N GLU A 264 -2.58 16.42 22.77
CA GLU A 264 -3.61 17.46 22.76
C GLU A 264 -4.72 17.18 21.75
N ARG A 265 -4.47 16.29 20.76
CA ARG A 265 -5.36 16.07 19.61
C ARG A 265 -5.65 17.37 18.85
N SER A 266 -4.71 18.30 18.90
CA SER A 266 -4.76 19.56 18.19
C SER A 266 -3.37 20.00 17.74
N PHE A 267 -3.33 20.92 16.78
CA PHE A 267 -2.11 21.58 16.30
C PHE A 267 -2.43 22.88 15.59
N TYR A 268 -1.37 23.61 15.20
CA TYR A 268 -1.45 24.80 14.37
C TYR A 268 -0.77 24.53 13.03
N ARG A 269 -1.35 25.07 11.94
CA ARG A 269 -0.66 25.14 10.64
C ARG A 269 0.56 26.04 10.74
N LEU A 270 1.54 25.84 9.86
CA LEU A 270 2.64 26.81 9.76
C LEU A 270 2.09 28.18 9.34
N GLY A 271 2.51 29.21 10.06
CA GLY A 271 2.04 30.59 9.88
C GLY A 271 0.58 30.83 10.30
N GLY A 272 -0.13 29.79 10.76
CA GLY A 272 -1.51 29.87 11.22
C GLY A 272 -1.62 30.21 12.70
N THR A 273 -2.68 30.91 13.07
CA THR A 273 -3.00 31.25 14.48
C THR A 273 -4.20 30.49 15.01
N LYS A 274 -4.91 29.76 14.15
CA LYS A 274 -6.08 28.97 14.50
C LYS A 274 -5.65 27.56 14.91
N GLU A 275 -6.07 27.15 16.10
CA GLU A 275 -5.92 25.78 16.57
C GLU A 275 -6.88 24.85 15.82
N ILE A 276 -6.38 23.68 15.42
CA ILE A 276 -7.12 22.68 14.65
C ILE A 276 -7.15 21.40 15.48
N SER A 277 -8.35 20.95 15.84
CA SER A 277 -8.55 19.68 16.52
C SER A 277 -8.79 18.55 15.51
N VAL A 278 -8.15 17.41 15.74
CA VAL A 278 -8.24 16.22 14.88
C VAL A 278 -8.45 14.95 15.70
N ASP A 279 -9.32 14.08 15.23
CA ASP A 279 -9.58 12.76 15.83
C ASP A 279 -8.99 11.67 14.94
N VAL A 280 -7.67 11.46 15.09
CA VAL A 280 -6.88 10.58 14.20
C VAL A 280 -6.26 9.45 15.01
N ARG A 281 -6.42 8.23 14.52
CA ARG A 281 -5.64 7.09 14.99
C ARG A 281 -4.25 7.12 14.35
N VAL A 282 -3.20 7.03 15.16
CA VAL A 282 -1.82 7.04 14.65
C VAL A 282 -1.21 5.65 14.71
N ILE A 283 -0.71 5.17 13.56
CA ILE A 283 0.13 3.98 13.45
C ILE A 283 1.50 4.45 12.97
N ALA A 284 2.56 4.07 13.69
CA ALA A 284 3.93 4.36 13.29
C ALA A 284 4.62 3.09 12.78
N SER A 285 5.54 3.25 11.83
CA SER A 285 6.29 2.16 11.23
C SER A 285 7.78 2.49 11.26
N SER A 286 8.64 1.53 11.57
CA SER A 286 10.10 1.68 11.48
C SER A 286 10.79 0.39 11.05
N ASN A 287 11.90 0.55 10.32
CA ASN A 287 12.85 -0.50 10.01
C ASN A 287 14.06 -0.53 10.96
N GLN A 288 14.13 0.43 11.89
CA GLN A 288 15.17 0.53 12.92
C GLN A 288 14.58 0.21 14.29
N GLU A 289 15.43 -0.16 15.23
CA GLU A 289 15.05 -0.30 16.64
C GLU A 289 14.99 1.09 17.27
N LEU A 290 13.76 1.56 17.55
CA LEU A 290 13.55 2.91 18.09
C LEU A 290 14.17 3.08 19.48
N GLU A 291 14.24 2.02 20.27
CA GLU A 291 14.89 2.00 21.59
C GLU A 291 16.36 2.40 21.49
N LYS A 292 17.10 1.84 20.51
CA LYS A 292 18.50 2.21 20.27
C LYS A 292 18.64 3.67 19.85
N LEU A 293 17.71 4.18 19.04
CA LEU A 293 17.71 5.59 18.65
C LEU A 293 17.42 6.53 19.83
N VAL A 294 16.65 6.08 20.83
CA VAL A 294 16.45 6.82 22.08
C VAL A 294 17.75 6.87 22.88
N GLU A 295 18.44 5.73 23.04
CA GLU A 295 19.75 5.66 23.72
C GLU A 295 20.80 6.55 23.04
N GLU A 296 20.78 6.63 21.71
CA GLU A 296 21.67 7.48 20.90
C GLU A 296 21.26 8.98 20.88
N GLY A 297 20.13 9.36 21.50
CA GLY A 297 19.62 10.73 21.50
C GLY A 297 19.09 11.23 20.16
N LYS A 298 18.80 10.31 19.22
CA LYS A 298 18.26 10.60 17.88
C LYS A 298 16.73 10.49 17.82
N PHE A 299 16.13 9.87 18.82
CA PHE A 299 14.68 9.77 18.97
C PHE A 299 14.29 10.16 20.39
N ARG A 300 13.20 10.91 20.55
CA ARG A 300 12.77 11.35 21.88
C ARG A 300 12.10 10.22 22.65
N GLU A 301 12.51 10.07 23.90
CA GLU A 301 11.99 9.07 24.82
C GLU A 301 10.48 9.24 25.09
N ASP A 302 10.02 10.49 25.29
CA ASP A 302 8.61 10.80 25.55
C ASP A 302 7.68 10.44 24.36
N LEU A 303 8.13 10.72 23.14
CA LEU A 303 7.43 10.33 21.91
C LEU A 303 7.40 8.81 21.75
N PHE A 304 8.53 8.13 22.01
CA PHE A 304 8.59 6.67 21.94
C PHE A 304 7.54 6.02 22.84
N TYR A 305 7.46 6.41 24.12
CA TYR A 305 6.47 5.85 25.03
C TYR A 305 5.02 6.18 24.62
N ARG A 306 4.76 7.35 24.02
CA ARG A 306 3.42 7.71 23.55
C ARG A 306 2.98 6.90 22.32
N LEU A 307 3.93 6.52 21.47
CA LEU A 307 3.66 5.68 20.30
C LEU A 307 3.61 4.19 20.66
N ASN A 308 4.44 3.74 21.59
CA ASN A 308 4.66 2.33 21.93
C ASN A 308 3.61 1.77 22.90
N VAL A 309 2.33 2.05 22.65
CA VAL A 309 1.22 1.47 23.43
C VAL A 309 0.94 0.03 22.98
N ALA A 310 0.95 -0.21 21.68
CA ALA A 310 0.90 -1.55 21.11
C ALA A 310 2.02 -1.74 20.09
N ARG A 311 2.60 -2.95 20.02
CA ARG A 311 3.75 -3.24 19.18
C ARG A 311 3.50 -4.49 18.36
N VAL A 312 3.79 -4.42 17.05
CA VAL A 312 3.72 -5.56 16.13
C VAL A 312 5.07 -5.71 15.46
N PHE A 313 5.64 -6.91 15.52
CA PHE A 313 6.88 -7.24 14.83
C PHE A 313 6.58 -8.10 13.60
N LEU A 314 7.06 -7.67 12.44
CA LEU A 314 6.95 -8.39 11.19
C LEU A 314 8.29 -9.09 10.88
N PRO A 315 8.32 -10.44 10.87
CA PRO A 315 9.55 -11.17 10.61
C PRO A 315 10.03 -10.95 9.16
N PRO A 316 11.36 -10.90 8.94
CA PRO A 316 11.94 -10.82 7.60
C PRO A 316 11.63 -12.07 6.79
N LEU A 317 11.54 -11.93 5.47
CA LEU A 317 11.11 -12.99 4.55
C LEU A 317 11.99 -14.25 4.64
N LYS A 318 13.30 -14.07 4.87
CA LYS A 318 14.28 -15.15 5.06
C LYS A 318 13.96 -16.10 6.22
N GLU A 319 13.20 -15.65 7.22
CA GLU A 319 12.80 -16.46 8.37
C GLU A 319 11.46 -17.18 8.15
N ARG A 320 10.71 -16.82 7.09
CA ARG A 320 9.32 -17.27 6.89
C ARG A 320 9.19 -18.61 6.15
N GLY A 321 10.29 -19.22 5.72
CA GLY A 321 10.32 -20.56 5.13
C GLY A 321 9.35 -20.75 3.96
N ALA A 322 8.33 -21.61 4.15
CA ALA A 322 7.36 -21.96 3.10
C ALA A 322 6.53 -20.77 2.58
N ASP A 323 6.42 -19.68 3.35
CA ASP A 323 5.72 -18.45 2.92
C ASP A 323 6.35 -17.84 1.67
N ILE A 324 7.67 -17.99 1.47
CA ILE A 324 8.39 -17.43 0.32
C ILE A 324 7.77 -17.97 -0.98
N MET A 325 7.59 -19.28 -1.05
CA MET A 325 7.05 -19.95 -2.24
C MET A 325 5.54 -19.69 -2.40
N LEU A 326 4.80 -19.54 -1.30
CA LEU A 326 3.40 -19.14 -1.34
C LEU A 326 3.24 -17.77 -2.01
N MET A 327 4.03 -16.78 -1.59
CA MET A 327 4.02 -15.45 -2.18
C MET A 327 4.51 -15.45 -3.62
N ALA A 328 5.59 -16.17 -3.92
CA ALA A 328 6.12 -16.26 -5.28
C ALA A 328 5.05 -16.77 -6.26
N LYS A 329 4.30 -17.82 -5.89
CA LYS A 329 3.19 -18.33 -6.70
C LYS A 329 2.05 -17.33 -6.86
N ALA A 330 1.70 -16.61 -5.80
CA ALA A 330 0.67 -15.56 -5.86
C ALA A 330 1.09 -14.43 -6.83
N PHE A 331 2.33 -13.97 -6.76
CA PHE A 331 2.87 -12.96 -7.67
C PHE A 331 2.93 -13.44 -9.12
N VAL A 332 3.26 -14.72 -9.37
CA VAL A 332 3.19 -15.29 -10.73
C VAL A 332 1.77 -15.19 -11.28
N LYS A 333 0.75 -15.53 -10.48
CA LYS A 333 -0.66 -15.42 -10.88
C LYS A 333 -1.07 -13.97 -11.17
N GLU A 334 -0.67 -13.04 -10.30
CA GLU A 334 -0.89 -11.59 -10.46
C GLU A 334 -0.28 -11.09 -11.78
N PHE A 335 1.00 -11.37 -12.01
CA PHE A 335 1.73 -10.84 -13.16
C PHE A 335 1.39 -11.55 -14.47
N ASN A 336 0.97 -12.82 -14.44
CA ASN A 336 0.40 -13.48 -15.61
C ASN A 336 -0.85 -12.73 -16.10
N LYS A 337 -1.76 -12.37 -15.19
CA LYS A 337 -2.95 -11.56 -15.53
C LYS A 337 -2.56 -10.19 -16.06
N LYS A 338 -1.60 -9.51 -15.40
CA LYS A 338 -1.14 -8.16 -15.76
C LYS A 338 -0.47 -8.10 -17.14
N PHE A 339 0.39 -9.07 -17.47
CA PHE A 339 1.17 -9.06 -18.70
C PHE A 339 0.62 -9.99 -19.79
N ASN A 340 -0.57 -10.57 -19.58
CA ASN A 340 -1.19 -11.55 -20.46
C ASN A 340 -0.23 -12.72 -20.81
N LYS A 341 0.40 -13.27 -19.76
CA LYS A 341 1.33 -14.40 -19.83
C LYS A 341 0.69 -15.65 -19.20
N ASN A 342 1.29 -16.82 -19.44
CA ASN A 342 0.78 -18.11 -18.95
C ASN A 342 1.87 -18.97 -18.30
N VAL A 343 2.72 -18.36 -17.48
CA VAL A 343 3.76 -19.11 -16.74
C VAL A 343 3.10 -19.98 -15.66
N LYS A 344 3.31 -21.30 -15.74
CA LYS A 344 2.62 -22.31 -14.92
C LYS A 344 3.26 -22.54 -13.56
N GLY A 345 4.54 -22.20 -13.38
CA GLY A 345 5.24 -22.42 -12.12
C GLY A 345 6.75 -22.28 -12.20
N PHE A 346 7.45 -23.04 -11.36
CA PHE A 346 8.89 -22.97 -11.14
C PHE A 346 9.53 -24.35 -11.37
N SER A 347 10.73 -24.40 -11.94
CA SER A 347 11.53 -25.62 -11.93
C SER A 347 12.06 -25.92 -10.51
N PRO A 348 12.44 -27.18 -10.21
CA PRO A 348 13.03 -27.54 -8.90
C PRO A 348 14.24 -26.68 -8.53
N ASP A 349 15.16 -26.46 -9.47
CA ASP A 349 16.34 -25.61 -9.24
C ASP A 349 15.97 -24.15 -8.94
N ALA A 350 14.91 -23.63 -9.56
CA ALA A 350 14.43 -22.27 -9.31
C ALA A 350 13.81 -22.15 -7.91
N ILE A 351 13.07 -23.18 -7.47
CA ILE A 351 12.51 -23.26 -6.12
C ILE A 351 13.63 -23.21 -5.08
N ASP A 352 14.70 -23.98 -5.27
CA ASP A 352 15.83 -24.01 -4.35
C ASP A 352 16.55 -22.65 -4.27
N ILE A 353 16.72 -21.96 -5.40
CA ILE A 353 17.30 -20.61 -5.42
C ILE A 353 16.40 -19.64 -4.66
N ILE A 354 15.09 -19.66 -4.92
CA ILE A 354 14.14 -18.75 -4.29
C ILE A 354 14.08 -18.95 -2.78
N ASN A 355 14.07 -20.21 -2.31
CA ASN A 355 13.99 -20.50 -0.87
C ASN A 355 15.26 -20.15 -0.11
N ASN A 356 16.44 -20.26 -0.74
CA ASN A 356 17.74 -20.05 -0.08
C ASN A 356 18.32 -18.64 -0.27
N TYR A 357 17.68 -17.80 -1.09
CA TYR A 357 18.12 -16.42 -1.28
C TYR A 357 17.83 -15.56 -0.05
N GLN A 358 18.69 -14.58 0.22
CA GLN A 358 18.64 -13.79 1.47
C GLN A 358 17.48 -12.80 1.55
N TRP A 359 16.91 -12.41 0.40
CA TRP A 359 15.79 -11.47 0.29
C TRP A 359 15.96 -10.22 1.18
N LYS A 360 17.04 -9.46 0.98
CA LYS A 360 17.35 -8.25 1.78
C LYS A 360 16.26 -7.17 1.66
N GLY A 361 15.59 -7.11 0.51
CA GLY A 361 14.41 -6.25 0.32
C GLY A 361 13.08 -6.95 0.60
N ASN A 362 13.13 -8.13 1.23
CA ASN A 362 11.98 -8.92 1.68
C ASN A 362 10.95 -9.16 0.57
N VAL A 363 9.65 -9.02 0.89
CA VAL A 363 8.54 -9.28 -0.04
C VAL A 363 8.58 -8.31 -1.22
N ARG A 364 9.05 -7.07 -1.03
CA ARG A 364 9.20 -6.08 -2.10
C ARG A 364 10.24 -6.53 -3.13
N GLU A 365 11.39 -7.07 -2.68
CA GLU A 365 12.39 -7.63 -3.59
C GLU A 365 11.85 -8.86 -4.32
N LEU A 366 11.23 -9.81 -3.60
CA LEU A 366 10.62 -10.99 -4.21
C LEU A 366 9.60 -10.62 -5.29
N ARG A 367 8.68 -9.70 -5.00
CA ARG A 367 7.67 -9.23 -5.95
C ARG A 367 8.31 -8.64 -7.21
N ASN A 368 9.29 -7.75 -7.05
CA ASN A 368 9.98 -7.11 -8.19
C ASN A 368 10.76 -8.12 -9.03
N VAL A 369 11.36 -9.13 -8.39
CA VAL A 369 12.08 -10.21 -9.08
C VAL A 369 11.13 -11.05 -9.91
N ILE A 370 9.99 -11.47 -9.35
CA ILE A 370 8.98 -12.23 -10.09
C ILE A 370 8.36 -11.39 -11.21
N GLU A 371 8.05 -10.11 -10.97
CA GLU A 371 7.54 -9.20 -12.00
C GLU A 371 8.48 -9.14 -13.21
N ARG A 372 9.78 -8.91 -12.94
CA ARG A 372 10.82 -8.86 -13.96
C ARG A 372 10.92 -10.16 -14.74
N ILE A 373 10.84 -11.30 -14.07
CA ILE A 373 10.90 -12.61 -14.72
C ILE A 373 9.71 -12.76 -15.65
N ILE A 374 8.47 -12.61 -15.16
CA ILE A 374 7.27 -12.80 -15.99
C ILE A 374 7.24 -11.86 -17.20
N LEU A 375 7.74 -10.63 -17.06
CA LEU A 375 7.84 -9.68 -18.16
C LEU A 375 8.74 -10.18 -19.30
N LEU A 376 9.88 -10.80 -18.96
CA LEU A 376 10.90 -11.26 -19.91
C LEU A 376 10.71 -12.73 -20.34
N GLU A 377 9.97 -13.50 -19.57
CA GLU A 377 9.82 -14.94 -19.74
C GLU A 377 8.98 -15.27 -20.99
N SER A 378 9.46 -16.26 -21.73
CA SER A 378 8.77 -16.78 -22.92
C SER A 378 8.39 -18.25 -22.77
N GLY A 379 8.94 -18.95 -21.77
CA GLY A 379 8.58 -20.32 -21.44
C GLY A 379 7.42 -20.46 -20.45
N ASP A 380 6.96 -21.70 -20.27
CA ASP A 380 5.89 -22.06 -19.33
C ASP A 380 6.36 -22.14 -17.86
N LEU A 381 7.67 -22.12 -17.60
CA LEU A 381 8.26 -22.30 -16.27
C LEU A 381 9.36 -21.28 -16.01
N ILE A 382 9.43 -20.79 -14.77
CA ILE A 382 10.57 -20.02 -14.26
C ILE A 382 11.71 -21.00 -13.97
N THR A 383 12.83 -20.85 -14.67
CA THR A 383 13.99 -21.73 -14.53
C THR A 383 15.13 -21.06 -13.77
N ARG A 384 16.21 -21.82 -13.55
CA ARG A 384 17.45 -21.31 -12.95
C ARG A 384 18.03 -20.13 -13.74
N GLU A 385 17.98 -20.21 -15.07
CA GLU A 385 18.49 -19.18 -15.98
C GLU A 385 17.72 -17.87 -15.80
N SER A 386 16.40 -17.94 -15.59
CA SER A 386 15.55 -16.78 -15.29
C SER A 386 15.98 -16.04 -14.02
N LEU A 387 16.60 -16.74 -13.05
CA LEU A 387 17.07 -16.19 -11.77
C LEU A 387 18.57 -15.85 -11.75
N SER A 388 19.29 -16.04 -12.87
CA SER A 388 20.75 -15.89 -12.94
C SER A 388 21.28 -14.49 -12.58
N PHE A 389 20.42 -13.48 -12.62
CA PHE A 389 20.75 -12.10 -12.25
C PHE A 389 20.75 -11.86 -10.73
N LEU A 390 20.18 -12.78 -9.94
CA LEU A 390 20.23 -12.70 -8.48
C LEU A 390 21.66 -12.96 -8.02
N LYS A 391 22.32 -11.92 -7.52
CA LYS A 391 23.64 -12.03 -6.91
C LYS A 391 23.47 -12.64 -5.53
N THR A 392 23.61 -13.96 -5.41
CA THR A 392 23.80 -14.57 -4.09
C THR A 392 25.04 -13.92 -3.45
N SER A 393 24.84 -13.24 -2.32
CA SER A 393 25.97 -12.70 -1.55
C SER A 393 26.90 -13.87 -1.21
N PRO A 394 28.21 -13.80 -1.49
CA PRO A 394 29.15 -14.85 -1.11
C PRO A 394 29.35 -14.77 0.40
N GLY A 395 28.49 -15.45 1.16
CA GLY A 395 28.56 -15.47 2.61
C GLY A 395 27.42 -16.30 3.20
N GLN A 396 27.78 -17.46 3.76
CA GLN A 396 26.96 -18.39 4.54
C GLN A 396 26.24 -19.56 3.85
N ALA A 397 26.62 -19.90 2.63
CA ALA A 397 26.75 -21.31 2.23
C ALA A 397 28.12 -21.44 1.55
N GLY A 398 28.92 -22.42 1.97
CA GLY A 398 30.35 -22.45 1.74
C GLY A 398 30.76 -22.19 0.30
N THR A 399 31.70 -21.25 0.12
CA THR A 399 32.51 -21.03 -1.09
C THR A 399 31.75 -20.80 -2.41
N PRO A 400 32.20 -19.88 -3.28
CA PRO A 400 31.68 -19.86 -4.65
C PRO A 400 32.15 -21.15 -5.33
N ILE A 401 31.30 -22.19 -5.34
CA ILE A 401 31.46 -23.33 -6.22
C ILE A 401 31.12 -22.84 -7.64
N LYS A 402 32.10 -22.15 -8.23
CA LYS A 402 32.54 -22.43 -9.60
C LYS A 402 33.86 -23.21 -9.51
N ALA A 403 33.79 -24.39 -8.89
CA ALA A 403 34.75 -25.49 -8.95
C ALA A 403 34.16 -26.63 -8.09
N ALA A 404 33.69 -27.75 -8.61
CA ALA A 404 34.26 -28.53 -9.70
C ALA A 404 33.15 -29.12 -10.57
N ALA A 405 33.12 -28.76 -11.86
CA ALA A 405 33.18 -29.87 -12.80
C ALA A 405 34.54 -30.52 -12.49
N GLU A 406 34.57 -31.81 -12.13
CA GLU A 406 35.83 -32.54 -12.04
C GLU A 406 36.55 -32.34 -13.37
N LEU A 407 37.57 -31.47 -13.37
CA LEU A 407 38.45 -31.31 -14.50
C LEU A 407 39.11 -32.68 -14.68
N GLY A 408 38.86 -33.32 -15.82
CA GLY A 408 39.51 -34.58 -16.16
C GLY A 408 41.04 -34.38 -16.20
N GLU A 409 41.80 -35.48 -16.12
CA GLU A 409 43.26 -35.43 -16.15
C GLU A 409 43.75 -34.61 -17.36
N GLY A 410 44.46 -33.51 -17.10
CA GLY A 410 44.99 -32.58 -18.13
C GLY A 410 44.08 -31.40 -18.50
N GLN A 411 42.86 -31.29 -17.95
CA GLN A 411 41.98 -30.14 -18.20
C GLN A 411 42.28 -28.97 -17.24
N HIS A 412 42.18 -27.73 -17.75
CA HIS A 412 42.33 -26.51 -16.94
C HIS A 412 41.37 -25.42 -17.41
N TYR A 413 40.98 -24.53 -16.50
CA TYR A 413 40.19 -23.34 -16.80
C TYR A 413 40.96 -22.09 -16.34
N LEU A 414 41.24 -21.17 -17.26
CA LEU A 414 41.89 -19.90 -16.98
C LEU A 414 40.93 -18.76 -17.26
N GLN A 415 40.59 -17.99 -16.22
CA GLN A 415 39.77 -16.79 -16.36
C GLN A 415 40.63 -15.54 -16.12
N ILE A 416 40.74 -14.69 -17.13
CA ILE A 416 41.51 -13.44 -17.07
C ILE A 416 40.55 -12.27 -16.83
N ALA A 417 40.93 -11.35 -15.95
CA ALA A 417 40.17 -10.13 -15.71
C ALA A 417 40.08 -9.27 -16.98
N LYS A 418 39.02 -8.45 -17.10
CA LYS A 418 38.84 -7.56 -18.27
C LYS A 418 40.03 -6.63 -18.53
N ASN A 419 40.79 -6.30 -17.50
CA ASN A 419 41.95 -5.41 -17.56
C ASN A 419 43.29 -6.17 -17.72
N GLY A 420 43.23 -7.48 -18.02
CA GLY A 420 44.40 -8.34 -18.18
C GLY A 420 44.96 -8.89 -16.87
N VAL A 421 45.98 -9.75 -17.01
CA VAL A 421 46.80 -10.29 -15.91
C VAL A 421 48.23 -10.48 -16.43
N THR A 422 49.23 -10.29 -15.58
CA THR A 422 50.62 -10.56 -15.97
C THR A 422 50.86 -12.07 -16.06
N MET A 423 51.70 -12.48 -17.01
CA MET A 423 52.12 -13.89 -17.13
C MET A 423 52.72 -14.41 -15.82
N GLY A 424 53.47 -13.57 -15.10
CA GLY A 424 54.06 -13.91 -13.81
C GLY A 424 53.03 -14.37 -12.78
N ASN A 425 51.89 -13.68 -12.67
CA ASN A 425 50.84 -14.03 -11.70
C ASN A 425 50.17 -15.36 -12.06
N VAL A 426 49.85 -15.57 -13.35
CA VAL A 426 49.25 -16.83 -13.82
C VAL A 426 50.20 -18.02 -13.57
N VAL A 427 51.48 -17.84 -13.87
CA VAL A 427 52.49 -18.88 -13.65
C VAL A 427 52.73 -19.12 -12.16
N ARG A 428 52.67 -18.06 -11.33
CA ARG A 428 52.77 -18.18 -9.87
C ARG A 428 51.64 -19.03 -9.32
N ASP A 429 50.40 -18.74 -9.69
CA ASP A 429 49.23 -19.49 -9.23
C ASP A 429 49.28 -20.96 -9.66
N LEU A 430 49.68 -21.22 -10.91
CA LEU A 430 49.88 -22.58 -11.43
C LEU A 430 50.92 -23.36 -10.60
N ILE A 431 52.06 -22.73 -10.29
CA ILE A 431 53.12 -23.36 -9.49
C ILE A 431 52.65 -23.62 -8.06
N ILE A 432 51.97 -22.67 -7.43
CA ILE A 432 51.44 -22.82 -6.07
C ILE A 432 50.42 -23.98 -6.01
N GLN A 433 49.47 -24.03 -6.94
CA GLN A 433 48.49 -25.11 -7.01
C GLN A 433 49.17 -26.48 -7.21
N THR A 434 50.17 -26.56 -8.08
CA THR A 434 50.92 -27.81 -8.31
C THR A 434 51.73 -28.23 -7.08
N LEU A 435 52.32 -27.27 -6.35
CA LEU A 435 53.01 -27.53 -5.09
C LEU A 435 52.03 -28.00 -4.00
N ASN A 436 50.81 -27.46 -3.95
CA ASN A 436 49.77 -27.91 -3.02
C ASN A 436 49.33 -29.35 -3.32
N ILE A 437 49.09 -29.70 -4.59
CA ILE A 437 48.77 -31.08 -5.02
C ILE A 437 49.87 -32.07 -4.58
N THR A 438 51.13 -31.63 -4.58
CA THR A 438 52.29 -32.46 -4.26
C THR A 438 52.78 -32.32 -2.82
N ASN A 439 52.03 -31.61 -1.96
CA ASN A 439 52.39 -31.32 -0.57
C ASN A 439 53.82 -30.75 -0.42
N GLY A 440 54.17 -29.79 -1.26
CA GLY A 440 55.48 -29.11 -1.25
C GLY A 440 56.63 -29.91 -1.86
N ASN A 441 56.39 -31.10 -2.41
CA ASN A 441 57.44 -31.90 -3.04
C ASN A 441 57.80 -31.36 -4.44
N GLN A 442 58.85 -30.55 -4.50
CA GLN A 442 59.32 -29.91 -5.74
C GLN A 442 59.71 -30.90 -6.85
N ILE A 443 60.16 -32.12 -6.52
CA ILE A 443 60.51 -33.13 -7.54
C ILE A 443 59.24 -33.65 -8.22
N LYS A 444 58.21 -33.96 -7.43
CA LYS A 444 56.90 -34.38 -7.96
C LYS A 444 56.20 -33.24 -8.71
N ALA A 445 56.27 -32.02 -8.19
CA ALA A 445 55.69 -30.85 -8.84
C ALA A 445 56.32 -30.56 -10.20
N ALA A 446 57.66 -30.65 -10.30
CA ALA A 446 58.37 -30.46 -11.57
C ALA A 446 57.94 -31.51 -12.62
N LYS A 447 57.74 -32.76 -12.19
CA LYS A 447 57.26 -33.85 -13.06
C LYS A 447 55.83 -33.58 -13.56
N LEU A 448 54.91 -33.13 -12.70
CA LEU A 448 53.54 -32.79 -13.08
C LEU A 448 53.47 -31.58 -14.04
N LEU A 449 54.33 -30.58 -13.83
CA LEU A 449 54.43 -29.41 -14.69
C LEU A 449 55.18 -29.68 -16.02
N GLY A 450 55.77 -30.87 -16.20
CA GLY A 450 56.55 -31.19 -17.38
C GLY A 450 57.85 -30.39 -17.53
N ILE A 451 58.44 -29.91 -16.43
CA ILE A 451 59.68 -29.12 -16.45
C ILE A 451 60.77 -29.74 -15.57
N SER A 452 62.03 -29.31 -15.77
CA SER A 452 63.13 -29.75 -14.90
C SER A 452 63.04 -29.13 -13.51
N ARG A 453 63.52 -29.84 -12.49
CA ARG A 453 63.59 -29.33 -11.10
C ARG A 453 64.35 -28.01 -11.00
N ALA A 454 65.44 -27.86 -11.74
CA ALA A 454 66.23 -26.63 -11.79
C ALA A 454 65.40 -25.44 -12.32
N LYS A 455 64.59 -25.67 -13.36
CA LYS A 455 63.71 -24.65 -13.94
C LYS A 455 62.56 -24.28 -12.99
N LEU A 456 61.99 -25.26 -12.28
CA LEU A 456 60.97 -24.99 -11.26
C LEU A 456 61.54 -24.17 -10.10
N ARG A 457 62.71 -24.54 -9.57
CA ARG A 457 63.37 -23.81 -8.48
C ARG A 457 63.68 -22.36 -8.87
N TYR A 458 64.22 -22.16 -10.06
CA TYR A 458 64.47 -20.81 -10.59
C TYR A 458 63.19 -19.97 -10.67
N ARG A 459 62.07 -20.57 -11.08
CA ARG A 459 60.76 -19.89 -11.15
C ARG A 459 60.19 -19.58 -9.75
N ILE A 460 60.38 -20.46 -8.78
CA ILE A 460 59.97 -20.24 -7.38
C ILE A 460 60.71 -19.02 -6.80
N GLU A 461 62.02 -18.94 -7.03
CA GLU A 461 62.85 -17.81 -6.57
C GLU A 461 62.48 -16.51 -7.30
N GLN A 462 62.35 -16.53 -8.63
CA GLN A 462 61.97 -15.34 -9.41
C GLN A 462 60.58 -14.81 -9.08
N LEU A 463 59.63 -15.71 -8.80
CA LEU A 463 58.25 -15.33 -8.50
C LEU A 463 58.02 -15.07 -7.01
N GLY A 464 59.03 -15.22 -6.14
CA GLY A 464 58.91 -14.96 -4.71
C GLY A 464 57.92 -15.89 -4.00
N ILE A 465 57.94 -17.18 -4.33
CA ILE A 465 57.08 -18.21 -3.71
C ILE A 465 57.82 -18.79 -2.50
N ASN A 466 57.21 -18.72 -1.32
CA ASN A 466 57.77 -19.25 -0.08
C ASN A 466 57.21 -20.63 0.22
N ILE A 467 58.10 -21.59 0.47
CA ILE A 467 57.73 -22.97 0.83
C ILE A 467 58.23 -23.22 2.25
N THR A 468 57.33 -23.17 3.23
CA THR A 468 57.66 -23.44 4.65
C THR A 468 56.79 -24.59 5.17
N GLY A 469 57.34 -25.81 5.14
CA GLY A 469 56.61 -27.00 5.55
C GLY A 469 55.38 -27.25 4.66
N LYS A 470 54.18 -27.24 5.25
CA LYS A 470 52.89 -27.39 4.53
C LYS A 470 52.31 -26.05 4.03
N ASN A 471 52.89 -24.92 4.40
CA ASN A 471 52.41 -23.61 3.97
C ASN A 471 53.18 -23.15 2.73
N ILE A 472 52.45 -22.98 1.63
CA ILE A 472 52.95 -22.51 0.33
C ILE A 472 52.23 -21.19 0.02
N THR A 473 52.97 -20.08 -0.02
CA THR A 473 52.43 -18.72 -0.22
C THR A 473 53.24 -17.92 -1.24
#